data_AF-A0A1A9USE8-F1
#
_entry.id   AF-A0A1A9USE8-F1
#
_cell.length_a   1.000
_cell.length_b   1.000
_cell.length_c   1.000
_cell.angle_alpha   90.00
_cell.angle_beta   90.00
_cell.angle_gamma   90.00
#
_symmetry.space_group_name_H-M   'P 1'
#
loop_
_entity.id
_entity.type
_entity.pdbx_description
1 polymer ?
#
loop_
_entity_poly.entity_id
_entity_poly.type
_entity_poly.pdbx_seq_one_letter_code
_entity_poly.pdbx_strand_id
1 'polypeptide(L)'
;MARVENEMTEIQQSGSLFEVNIPEFKLLKQCRKELRMLTSCIEDWKTTPWRKVDVENMDIECKKFAKDIRLLDKEMRSWDTFVKLDGTVKNMLTSLRAVGELQNPAIRGKHWNQLINSTKVISLI
;
A
#
# COMPACT_ATOMS: atom_id res chain seq x y z
N MET A 1 9.30 9.13 -1.28
CA MET A 1 9.08 9.85 -0.01
C MET A 1 10.31 10.62 0.44
N ALA A 2 11.49 10.00 0.59
CA ALA A 2 12.70 10.68 1.09
C ALA A 2 13.00 12.05 0.44
N ARG A 3 12.91 12.19 -0.89
CA ARG A 3 13.14 13.48 -1.56
C ARG A 3 12.20 14.60 -1.09
N VAL A 4 10.88 14.35 -1.12
CA VAL A 4 9.86 15.35 -0.74
C VAL A 4 9.86 15.60 0.78
N GLU A 5 10.17 14.58 1.58
CA GLU A 5 10.37 14.73 3.03
C GLU A 5 11.62 15.57 3.35
N ASN A 6 12.69 15.43 2.56
CA ASN A 6 13.89 16.25 2.68
C ASN A 6 13.60 17.70 2.29
N GLU A 7 12.93 17.94 1.15
CA GLU A 7 12.49 19.28 0.74
C GLU A 7 11.61 19.95 1.80
N MET A 8 10.65 19.22 2.38
CA MET A 8 9.86 19.69 3.52
C MET A 8 10.73 20.10 4.71
N THR A 9 11.74 19.27 5.03
CA THR A 9 12.63 19.52 6.16
C THR A 9 13.52 20.75 5.92
N GLU A 10 14.05 20.90 4.71
CA GLU A 10 14.84 22.06 4.29
C GLU A 10 14.01 23.36 4.34
N ILE A 11 12.77 23.30 3.86
CA ILE A 11 11.83 24.42 3.92
C ILE A 11 11.55 24.79 5.38
N GLN A 12 11.24 23.81 6.24
CA GLN A 12 11.01 24.05 7.68
C GLN A 12 12.24 24.65 8.40
N GLN A 13 13.43 24.14 8.12
CA GLN A 13 14.68 24.67 8.68
C GLN A 13 14.94 26.09 8.22
N SER A 14 14.74 26.36 6.94
CA SER A 14 14.93 27.70 6.36
C SER A 14 13.94 28.71 6.93
N GLY A 15 12.65 28.37 7.05
CA GLY A 15 11.68 29.29 7.65
C GLY A 15 11.91 29.53 9.14
N SER A 16 12.35 28.51 9.88
CA SER A 16 12.77 28.68 11.27
C SER A 16 13.93 29.67 11.42
N LEU A 17 14.86 29.71 10.46
CA LEU A 17 15.98 30.65 10.46
C LEU A 17 15.53 32.11 10.29
N PHE A 18 14.45 32.32 9.53
CA PHE A 18 13.90 33.65 9.24
C PHE A 18 12.69 34.02 10.11
N GLU A 19 12.39 33.23 11.16
CA GLU A 19 11.19 33.39 12.01
C GLU A 19 9.87 33.41 11.22
N VAL A 20 9.86 32.81 10.03
CA VAL A 20 8.69 32.72 9.17
C VAL A 20 7.82 31.55 9.64
N ASN A 21 6.53 31.83 9.87
CA ASN A 21 5.58 30.79 10.23
C ASN A 21 5.28 29.89 9.02
N ILE A 22 5.87 28.70 8.99
CA ILE A 22 5.66 27.72 7.92
C ILE A 22 4.47 26.81 8.27
N PRO A 23 3.48 26.68 7.38
CA PRO A 23 2.37 25.75 7.57
C PRO A 23 2.85 24.31 7.79
N GLU A 24 2.19 23.59 8.69
CA GLU A 24 2.52 22.18 8.92
C GLU A 24 2.08 21.29 7.75
N PHE A 25 3.01 20.49 7.23
CA PHE A 25 2.76 19.52 6.15
C PHE A 25 2.05 18.24 6.66
N LYS A 26 0.87 18.41 7.28
CA LYS A 26 0.11 17.33 7.92
C LYS A 26 -0.20 16.16 6.99
N LEU A 27 -0.54 16.45 5.73
CA LEU A 27 -0.88 15.43 4.73
C LEU A 27 0.31 14.56 4.33
N LEU A 28 1.51 15.14 4.22
CA LEU A 28 2.73 14.38 3.88
C LEU A 28 3.11 13.43 5.03
N LYS A 29 3.02 13.89 6.28
CA LYS A 29 3.21 13.04 7.47
C LYS A 29 2.17 11.92 7.53
N GLN A 30 0.91 12.21 7.22
CA GLN A 30 -0.17 11.23 7.16
C GLN A 30 0.09 10.17 6.07
N CYS A 31 0.49 10.58 4.86
CA CYS A 31 0.89 9.65 3.79
C CYS A 31 2.01 8.71 4.23
N ARG A 32 3.03 9.25 4.92
CA ARG A 32 4.15 8.45 5.42
C ARG A 32 3.70 7.40 6.42
N LYS A 33 2.81 7.77 7.34
CA LYS A 33 2.23 6.87 8.33
C LYS A 33 1.40 5.77 7.67
N GLU A 34 0.52 6.13 6.75
CA GLU A 34 -0.33 5.15 6.03
C GLU A 34 0.50 4.19 5.22
N LEU A 35 1.52 4.68 4.50
CA LEU A 35 2.41 3.78 3.77
C LEU A 35 3.17 2.84 4.70
N ARG A 36 3.65 3.33 5.84
CA ARG A 36 4.34 2.49 6.82
C ARG A 36 3.42 1.39 7.36
N MET A 37 2.17 1.73 7.68
CA MET A 37 1.15 0.77 8.10
C MET A 37 0.89 -0.26 7.00
N LEU A 38 0.64 0.18 5.77
CA LEU A 38 0.41 -0.70 4.63
C LEU A 38 1.59 -1.65 4.40
N THR A 39 2.83 -1.13 4.44
CA THR A 39 4.03 -1.98 4.29
C THR A 39 4.15 -2.98 5.43
N SER A 40 3.87 -2.59 6.67
CA SER A 40 3.89 -3.51 7.81
C SER A 40 2.86 -4.61 7.63
N CYS A 41 1.63 -4.26 7.26
CA CYS A 41 0.59 -5.25 6.98
C CYS A 41 1.02 -6.21 5.86
N ILE A 42 1.59 -5.71 4.77
CA ILE A 42 2.07 -6.55 3.67
C ILE A 42 3.16 -7.53 4.15
N GLU A 43 4.13 -7.06 4.94
CA GLU A 43 5.18 -7.93 5.49
C GLU A 43 4.61 -8.98 6.45
N ASP A 44 3.64 -8.61 7.29
CA ASP A 44 2.95 -9.56 8.17
C ASP A 44 2.19 -10.61 7.35
N TRP A 45 1.57 -10.24 6.22
CA TRP A 45 0.83 -11.19 5.39
C TRP A 45 1.74 -12.16 4.67
N LYS A 46 2.92 -11.70 4.22
CA LYS A 46 3.94 -12.58 3.62
C LYS A 46 4.40 -13.68 4.58
N THR A 47 4.32 -13.44 5.88
CA THR A 47 4.68 -14.42 6.92
C THR A 47 3.48 -15.19 7.46
N THR A 48 2.25 -14.75 7.16
CA THR A 48 1.03 -15.40 7.61
C THR A 48 0.79 -16.68 6.79
N PRO A 49 0.58 -17.84 7.44
CA PRO A 49 0.27 -19.08 6.71
C PRO A 49 -0.96 -18.89 5.82
N TRP A 50 -0.91 -19.40 4.58
CA TRP A 50 -1.94 -19.19 3.56
C TRP A 50 -3.39 -19.40 4.04
N ARG A 51 -3.62 -20.44 4.85
CA ARG A 51 -4.96 -20.78 5.39
C ARG A 51 -5.45 -19.84 6.50
N LYS A 52 -4.56 -19.05 7.10
CA LYS A 52 -4.86 -18.12 8.19
C LYS A 52 -4.96 -16.67 7.71
N VAL A 53 -4.73 -16.41 6.42
CA VAL A 53 -4.90 -15.08 5.84
C VAL A 53 -6.38 -14.73 5.86
N ASP A 54 -6.74 -13.75 6.68
CA ASP A 54 -8.08 -13.17 6.75
C ASP A 54 -8.26 -12.12 5.65
N VAL A 55 -8.65 -12.59 4.46
CA VAL A 55 -8.80 -11.75 3.26
C VAL A 55 -9.86 -10.66 3.45
N GLU A 56 -10.92 -10.93 4.23
CA GLU A 56 -12.03 -10.00 4.43
C GLU A 56 -11.58 -8.79 5.27
N ASN A 57 -10.96 -9.03 6.42
CA ASN A 57 -10.45 -7.96 7.25
C ASN A 57 -9.38 -7.13 6.51
N MET A 58 -8.53 -7.79 5.75
CA MET A 58 -7.48 -7.14 4.95
C MET A 58 -8.05 -6.26 3.82
N ASP A 59 -9.12 -6.70 3.17
CA ASP A 59 -9.82 -5.94 2.13
C ASP A 59 -10.49 -4.68 2.73
N ILE A 60 -11.06 -4.78 3.93
CA ILE A 60 -11.61 -3.64 4.67
C ILE A 60 -10.52 -2.58 4.94
N GLU A 61 -9.37 -2.99 5.48
CA GLU A 61 -8.27 -2.06 5.75
C GLU A 61 -7.70 -1.44 4.46
N CYS A 62 -7.53 -2.24 3.39
CA CYS A 62 -7.08 -1.70 2.10
C CYS A 62 -8.07 -0.69 1.50
N LYS A 63 -9.38 -0.92 1.64
CA LYS A 63 -10.42 0.03 1.21
C LYS A 63 -10.39 1.32 2.03
N LYS A 64 -10.08 1.23 3.32
CA LYS A 64 -9.88 2.39 4.18
C LYS A 64 -8.67 3.21 3.74
N PHE A 65 -7.51 2.58 3.51
CA PHE A 65 -6.34 3.28 2.94
C PHE A 65 -6.67 3.92 1.58
N ALA A 66 -7.39 3.22 0.70
CA ALA A 66 -7.80 3.79 -0.59
C ALA A 66 -8.69 5.03 -0.42
N LYS A 67 -9.56 5.07 0.60
CA LYS A 67 -10.38 6.23 0.92
C LYS A 67 -9.53 7.38 1.47
N ASP A 68 -8.64 7.10 2.41
CA ASP A 68 -7.80 8.11 3.06
C ASP A 68 -6.85 8.76 2.03
N ILE A 69 -6.25 7.97 1.13
CA ILE A 69 -5.45 8.47 0.01
C ILE A 69 -6.25 9.39 -0.91
N ARG A 70 -7.53 9.09 -1.17
CA ARG A 70 -8.39 9.94 -2.01
C ARG A 70 -8.75 11.27 -1.36
N LEU A 71 -8.68 11.36 -0.03
CA LEU A 71 -8.93 12.57 0.74
C LEU A 71 -7.70 13.48 0.82
N LEU A 72 -6.52 13.00 0.41
CA LEU A 72 -5.34 13.84 0.25
C LEU A 72 -5.55 14.91 -0.81
N ASP A 73 -4.72 15.95 -0.73
CA ASP A 73 -4.83 17.11 -1.62
C ASP A 73 -4.69 16.68 -3.10
N LYS A 74 -5.52 17.29 -3.95
CA LYS A 74 -5.54 17.03 -5.39
C LYS A 74 -4.22 17.41 -6.05
N GLU A 75 -3.50 18.40 -5.52
CA GLU A 75 -2.18 18.80 -6.01
C GLU A 75 -1.15 17.68 -5.90
N MET A 76 -1.32 16.79 -4.91
CA MET A 76 -0.43 15.65 -4.68
C MET A 76 -0.56 14.56 -5.75
N ARG A 77 -1.63 14.55 -6.56
CA ARG A 77 -1.90 13.47 -7.54
C ARG A 77 -0.84 13.34 -8.63
N SER A 78 -0.15 14.44 -8.93
CA SER A 78 0.95 14.47 -9.91
C SER A 78 2.28 13.96 -9.32
N TRP A 79 2.37 13.81 -7.99
CA TRP A 79 3.60 13.42 -7.35
C TRP A 79 3.82 11.93 -7.53
N ASP A 80 5.00 11.54 -8.05
CA ASP A 80 5.39 10.13 -8.22
C ASP A 80 5.17 9.29 -6.96
N THR A 81 5.33 9.91 -5.79
CA THR A 81 5.13 9.26 -4.50
C THR A 81 3.66 8.93 -4.25
N PHE A 82 2.75 9.85 -4.56
CA PHE A 82 1.31 9.61 -4.47
C PHE A 82 0.89 8.51 -5.44
N VAL A 83 1.37 8.59 -6.69
CA VAL A 83 1.08 7.58 -7.73
C VAL A 83 1.53 6.18 -7.29
N LYS A 84 2.73 6.07 -6.71
CA LYS A 84 3.23 4.80 -6.15
C LYS A 84 2.39 4.29 -4.98
N LEU A 85 1.96 5.17 -4.08
CA LEU A 85 1.13 4.82 -2.93
C LEU A 85 -0.25 4.32 -3.38
N ASP A 86 -0.95 5.08 -4.19
CA ASP A 86 -2.24 4.71 -4.78
C ASP A 86 -2.14 3.41 -5.59
N GLY A 87 -1.07 3.26 -6.38
CA GLY A 87 -0.77 2.03 -7.12
C GLY A 87 -0.56 0.83 -6.20
N THR A 88 0.17 1.00 -5.08
CA THR A 88 0.40 -0.08 -4.12
C THR A 88 -0.91 -0.56 -3.49
N VAL A 89 -1.78 0.36 -3.06
CA VAL A 89 -3.09 0.00 -2.48
C VAL A 89 -3.99 -0.68 -3.50
N LYS A 90 -4.05 -0.18 -4.74
CA LYS A 90 -4.84 -0.80 -5.83
C LYS A 90 -4.35 -2.21 -6.19
N ASN A 91 -3.03 -2.38 -6.26
CA ASN A 91 -2.42 -3.69 -6.49
C ASN A 91 -2.76 -4.64 -5.34
N MET A 92 -2.79 -4.15 -4.09
CA MET A 92 -3.14 -4.97 -2.93
C MET A 92 -4.59 -5.43 -2.96
N LEU A 93 -5.53 -4.54 -3.26
CA LEU A 93 -6.95 -4.88 -3.43
C LEU A 93 -7.15 -5.95 -4.52
N THR A 94 -6.44 -5.82 -5.64
CA THR A 94 -6.47 -6.80 -6.73
C THR A 94 -5.90 -8.15 -6.28
N SER A 95 -4.79 -8.12 -5.53
CA SER A 95 -4.13 -9.31 -5.02
C SER A 95 -4.99 -10.04 -3.99
N LEU A 96 -5.64 -9.32 -3.08
CA LEU A 96 -6.53 -9.89 -2.07
C LEU A 96 -7.71 -10.61 -2.70
N ARG A 97 -8.32 -10.04 -3.75
CA ARG A 97 -9.37 -10.73 -4.50
C ARG A 97 -8.88 -12.06 -5.07
N ALA A 98 -7.70 -12.07 -5.69
CA ALA A 98 -7.12 -13.29 -6.23
C ALA A 98 -6.82 -14.31 -5.11
N VAL A 99 -6.30 -13.87 -3.96
CA VAL A 99 -6.06 -14.76 -2.80
C VAL A 99 -7.38 -15.37 -2.31
N GLY A 100 -8.45 -14.59 -2.19
CA GLY A 100 -9.76 -15.09 -1.77
C GLY A 100 -10.34 -16.12 -2.75
N GLU A 101 -10.20 -15.88 -4.06
CA GLU A 101 -10.59 -16.85 -5.09
C GLU A 101 -9.75 -18.14 -5.01
N LEU A 102 -8.44 -18.01 -4.76
CA LEU A 102 -7.51 -19.13 -4.64
C LEU A 102 -7.64 -19.93 -3.33
N GLN A 103 -8.13 -19.32 -2.25
CA GLN A 103 -8.45 -19.99 -0.99
C GLN A 103 -9.71 -20.87 -1.08
N ASN A 104 -10.51 -20.74 -2.15
CA ASN A 104 -11.74 -21.50 -2.30
C ASN A 104 -11.47 -23.03 -2.27
N PRO A 105 -12.11 -23.80 -1.37
CA PRO A 105 -11.91 -25.25 -1.27
C PRO A 105 -12.25 -26.04 -2.56
N ALA A 106 -12.99 -25.43 -3.49
CA ALA A 106 -13.26 -26.00 -4.81
C ALA A 106 -12.04 -26.00 -5.74
N ILE A 107 -10.98 -25.25 -5.42
CA ILE A 107 -9.71 -25.31 -6.15
C ILE A 107 -9.05 -26.67 -5.91
N ARG A 108 -8.55 -27.29 -6.99
CA ARG A 108 -7.97 -28.63 -7.03
C ARG A 108 -6.64 -28.58 -7.78
N GLY A 109 -5.85 -29.66 -7.71
CA GLY A 109 -4.53 -29.74 -8.34
C GLY A 109 -4.50 -29.31 -9.82
N LYS A 110 -5.52 -29.66 -10.61
CA LYS A 110 -5.62 -29.22 -12.01
C LYS A 110 -5.65 -27.69 -12.19
N HIS A 111 -6.35 -26.98 -11.30
CA HIS A 111 -6.45 -25.52 -11.32
C HIS A 111 -5.12 -24.89 -10.90
N TRP A 112 -4.43 -25.48 -9.92
CA TRP A 112 -3.08 -25.07 -9.53
C TRP A 112 -2.07 -25.25 -10.67
N ASN A 113 -2.11 -26.38 -11.38
CA ASN A 113 -1.25 -26.62 -12.54
C ASN A 113 -1.50 -25.60 -13.66
N GLN A 114 -2.77 -25.27 -13.94
CA GLN A 114 -3.12 -24.22 -14.90
C GLN A 114 -2.58 -22.85 -14.48
N LEU A 115 -2.69 -22.50 -13.20
CA LEU A 115 -2.18 -21.24 -12.65
C LEU A 115 -0.66 -21.14 -12.80
N ILE A 116 0.07 -22.20 -12.43
CA ILE A 116 1.54 -22.26 -12.52
C ILE A 116 1.99 -22.13 -13.97
N ASN A 117 1.36 -22.87 -14.89
CA ASN A 117 1.69 -22.82 -16.31
C ASN A 117 1.43 -21.44 -16.93
N SER A 118 0.36 -20.77 -16.49
CA SER A 118 -0.03 -19.45 -17.02
C SER A 118 0.83 -18.32 -16.47
N THR A 119 1.16 -18.37 -15.19
CA THR A 119 1.97 -17.32 -14.52
C THR A 119 3.47 -17.53 -14.71
N LYS A 120 3.90 -18.72 -15.11
CA LYS A 120 5.31 -19.15 -15.20
C LYS A 120 6.08 -19.02 -13.89
N VAL A 121 5.36 -18.95 -12.75
CA VAL A 121 5.95 -18.90 -11.42
C VAL A 121 6.05 -20.31 -10.88
N ILE A 122 7.26 -20.80 -10.63
CA ILE A 122 7.49 -22.12 -10.02
C ILE A 122 6.99 -22.07 -8.58
N SER A 123 6.06 -22.96 -8.23
CA SER A 123 5.42 -22.97 -6.93
C SER A 123 6.27 -23.74 -5.90
N LEU A 124 6.77 -23.06 -4.87
CA LEU A 124 7.03 -23.66 -3.57
C LEU A 124 5.76 -23.46 -2.73
N ILE A 125 4.69 -24.18 -3.04
CA ILE A 125 3.46 -24.21 -2.22
C ILE A 125 3.49 -25.50 -1.40
#